data_AF-D6X508-F1
#
_entry.id   AF-D6X508-F1
#
_cell.length_a   1.000
_cell.length_b   1.000
_cell.length_c   1.000
_cell.angle_alpha   90.00
_cell.angle_beta   90.00
_cell.angle_gamma   90.00
#
_symmetry.space_group_name_H-M   'P 1'
#
loop_
_entity.id
_entity.type
_entity.pdbx_description
1 polymer ?
#
loop_
_entity_poly.entity_id
_entity_poly.type
_entity_poly.pdbx_seq_one_letter_code
_entity_poly.pdbx_strand_id
1 'polypeptide(L)'
;MSEETAKIPKPQMRGLLHAQIKRNLILTGITCTIAGLYMKFIFGDGRKRAYAEFYKNYDINKEFHRIRRKGLFDSCDPYDEADDEEDNNNN
;
A
#
# COMPACT_ATOMS: atom_id res chain seq x y z
N MET A 1 23.29 19.68 57.25
CA MET A 1 22.53 19.24 56.07
C MET A 1 21.20 19.96 56.09
N SER A 2 21.15 21.22 55.65
CA SER A 2 19.89 21.97 55.54
C SER A 2 19.21 21.55 54.24
N GLU A 3 18.23 20.66 54.36
CA GLU A 3 17.31 20.34 53.27
C GLU A 3 16.45 21.58 53.01
N GLU A 4 16.84 22.36 52.02
CA GLU A 4 16.00 23.38 51.40
C GLU A 4 14.84 22.64 50.71
N THR A 5 13.75 22.35 51.43
CA THR A 5 12.53 21.83 50.81
C THR A 5 12.01 22.85 49.81
N ALA A 6 12.33 22.66 48.53
CA ALA A 6 11.91 23.54 47.46
C ALA A 6 10.38 23.67 47.44
N LYS A 7 9.87 24.89 47.61
CA LYS A 7 8.43 25.15 47.53
C LYS A 7 7.94 24.90 46.11
N ILE A 8 6.96 24.02 45.96
CA ILE A 8 6.31 23.74 44.67
C ILE A 8 5.66 25.03 44.15
N PRO A 9 6.00 25.50 42.94
CA PRO A 9 5.38 26.68 42.35
C PRO A 9 3.89 26.43 42.08
N LYS A 10 3.06 27.47 42.20
CA LYS A 10 1.61 27.32 42.00
C LYS A 10 1.31 26.83 40.58
N PRO A 11 0.59 25.70 40.42
CA PRO A 11 0.22 25.20 39.10
C PRO A 11 -0.84 26.10 38.46
N GLN A 12 -1.01 25.98 37.14
CA GLN A 12 -2.04 26.70 36.41
C GLN A 12 -3.44 26.19 36.80
N MET A 13 -4.23 27.02 37.50
CA MET A 13 -5.56 26.65 38.01
C MET A 13 -6.74 27.05 37.11
N ARG A 14 -6.47 27.74 35.98
CA ARG A 14 -7.52 28.23 35.05
C ARG A 14 -7.13 27.97 33.60
N GLY A 15 -8.14 27.67 32.77
CA GLY A 15 -7.96 27.49 31.33
C GLY A 15 -7.31 26.17 30.91
N LEU A 16 -7.24 25.17 31.79
CA LEU A 16 -6.66 23.86 31.49
C LEU A 16 -7.31 23.20 30.27
N LEU A 17 -8.65 23.30 30.15
CA LEU A 17 -9.39 22.74 29.03
C LEU A 17 -8.99 23.38 27.69
N HIS A 18 -8.87 24.71 27.64
CA HIS A 18 -8.46 25.40 26.42
C HIS A 18 -7.02 25.06 26.00
N ALA A 19 -6.11 24.89 26.97
CA ALA A 19 -4.74 24.46 26.69
C ALA A 19 -4.71 23.03 26.12
N GLN A 20 -5.50 22.13 26.69
CA GLN A 20 -5.62 20.75 26.22
C GLN A 20 -6.24 20.66 24.83
N ILE A 21 -7.32 21.40 24.55
CA ILE A 21 -7.96 21.41 23.23
C ILE A 21 -6.99 21.90 22.15
N LYS A 22 -6.24 22.98 22.40
CA LYS A 22 -5.26 23.49 21.42
C LYS A 22 -4.17 22.45 21.12
N ARG A 23 -3.63 21.82 22.16
CA ARG A 23 -2.61 20.76 22.00
C ARG A 23 -3.16 19.58 21.20
N ASN A 24 -4.34 19.10 21.58
CA ASN A 24 -4.96 17.95 20.92
C ASN A 24 -5.31 18.26 19.46
N LEU A 25 -5.80 19.46 19.16
CA LEU A 25 -6.12 19.87 17.79
C LEU A 25 -4.88 19.84 16.87
N ILE A 26 -3.74 20.35 17.36
CA ILE A 26 -2.48 20.30 16.61
C ILE A 26 -2.06 18.85 16.38
N LEU A 27 -2.12 18.01 17.43
CA LEU A 27 -1.75 16.60 17.34
C LEU A 27 -2.62 15.86 16.33
N THR A 28 -3.95 16.04 16.40
CA THR A 28 -4.89 15.40 15.48
C THR A 28 -4.66 15.83 14.04
N GLY A 29 -4.37 17.12 13.80
CA GLY A 29 -4.05 17.60 12.45
C GLY A 29 -2.82 16.91 11.85
N ILE A 30 -1.76 16.76 12.65
CA ILE A 30 -0.54 16.06 12.22
C ILE A 30 -0.86 14.58 11.95
N THR A 31 -1.51 13.89 12.88
CA THR A 31 -1.84 12.47 12.74
C THR A 31 -2.72 12.20 11.51
N CYS A 32 -3.71 13.05 11.26
CA CYS A 32 -4.59 12.92 10.09
C CYS A 32 -3.81 13.09 8.78
N THR A 33 -2.86 14.02 8.75
CA THR A 33 -2.03 14.27 7.56
C THR A 33 -1.12 13.08 7.27
N ILE A 34 -0.50 12.52 8.31
CA ILE A 34 0.34 11.32 8.19
C ILE A 34 -0.50 10.13 7.70
N ALA A 35 -1.67 9.91 8.28
CA ALA A 35 -2.56 8.82 7.88
C ALA A 35 -2.99 8.94 6.41
N GLY A 36 -3.33 10.15 5.95
CA GLY A 36 -3.70 10.40 4.56
C GLY A 36 -2.55 10.12 3.58
N LEU A 37 -1.33 10.57 3.92
CA LEU A 37 -0.14 10.29 3.11
C LEU A 37 0.20 8.80 3.09
N TYR A 38 0.13 8.14 4.26
CA TYR A 38 0.36 6.71 4.39
C TYR A 38 -0.58 5.91 3.47
N MET A 39 -1.88 6.23 3.49
CA MET A 39 -2.87 5.57 2.64
C MET A 39 -2.54 5.77 1.15
N LYS A 40 -2.18 6.99 0.74
CA LYS A 40 -1.86 7.31 -0.65
C LYS A 40 -0.62 6.56 -1.15
N PHE A 41 0.47 6.58 -0.38
CA PHE A 41 1.73 5.97 -0.82
C PHE A 41 1.68 4.44 -0.79
N ILE A 42 1.10 3.85 0.24
CA ILE A 42 1.11 2.39 0.39
C ILE A 42 0.04 1.76 -0.49
N PHE A 43 -1.20 2.24 -0.43
CA PHE A 43 -2.28 1.63 -1.20
C PHE A 43 -2.36 2.18 -2.62
N GLY A 44 -2.24 3.49 -2.79
CA GLY A 44 -2.35 4.12 -4.11
C GLY A 44 -1.16 3.79 -5.00
N ASP A 45 0.03 4.21 -4.60
CA ASP A 45 1.23 4.09 -5.44
C ASP A 45 1.76 2.66 -5.48
N GLY A 46 1.67 1.91 -4.37
CA GLY A 46 2.01 0.49 -4.32
C GLY A 46 1.23 -0.36 -5.34
N ARG A 47 -0.10 -0.17 -5.43
CA ARG A 47 -0.93 -0.87 -6.42
C ARG A 47 -0.52 -0.49 -7.84
N LYS A 48 -0.42 0.81 -8.14
CA LYS A 48 -0.06 1.29 -9.49
C LYS A 48 1.28 0.73 -9.93
N ARG A 49 2.27 0.72 -9.04
CA ARG A 49 3.59 0.15 -9.31
C ARG A 49 3.52 -1.34 -9.58
N ALA A 50 2.78 -2.10 -8.78
CA ALA A 50 2.65 -3.55 -8.97
C ALA A 50 2.03 -3.90 -10.33
N TYR A 51 0.96 -3.19 -10.74
CA TYR A 51 0.38 -3.38 -12.07
C TYR A 51 1.36 -2.97 -13.19
N ALA A 52 2.05 -1.84 -13.04
CA ALA A 52 3.03 -1.40 -14.03
C ALA A 52 4.19 -2.40 -14.18
N GLU A 53 4.68 -2.96 -13.08
CA GLU A 53 5.75 -3.95 -13.08
C GLU A 53 5.30 -5.28 -13.69
N PHE A 54 4.07 -5.72 -13.40
CA PHE A 54 3.48 -6.91 -14.01
C PHE A 54 3.46 -6.79 -15.54
N TYR A 55 2.87 -5.72 -16.09
CA TYR A 55 2.73 -5.56 -17.53
C TYR A 55 4.02 -5.20 -18.28
N LYS A 56 5.09 -4.80 -17.57
CA LYS A 56 6.35 -4.39 -18.22
C LYS A 56 7.01 -5.54 -19.00
N ASN A 57 6.95 -6.76 -18.46
CA ASN A 57 7.57 -7.95 -19.03
C ASN A 57 6.54 -9.08 -19.24
N TYR A 58 5.26 -8.73 -19.30
CA TYR A 58 4.18 -9.72 -19.44
C TYR A 58 4.07 -10.17 -20.88
N ASP A 59 4.27 -11.47 -21.10
CA ASP A 59 4.05 -12.14 -22.38
C ASP A 59 2.75 -12.94 -22.30
N ILE A 60 1.74 -12.49 -23.06
CA ILE A 60 0.39 -13.05 -23.06
C ILE A 60 0.39 -14.50 -23.56
N ASN A 61 1.16 -14.79 -24.61
CA ASN A 61 1.16 -16.11 -25.24
C ASN A 61 1.76 -17.14 -24.29
N LYS A 62 2.93 -16.82 -23.70
CA LYS A 62 3.58 -17.69 -22.71
C LYS A 62 2.68 -18.04 -21.53
N GLU A 63 1.94 -17.05 -21.02
CA GLU A 63 1.03 -17.24 -19.90
C GLU A 63 -0.24 -18.00 -20.30
N PHE A 64 -0.74 -17.76 -21.51
CA PHE A 64 -1.83 -18.52 -22.10
C PHE A 64 -1.48 -20.00 -22.26
N HIS A 65 -0.33 -20.34 -22.86
CA HIS A 65 0.14 -21.72 -23.01
C HIS A 65 0.36 -22.40 -21.65
N ARG A 66 0.85 -21.67 -20.63
CA ARG A 66 0.97 -22.17 -19.26
C ARG A 66 -0.37 -22.58 -18.67
N ILE A 67 -1.43 -21.82 -18.92
CA ILE A 67 -2.78 -22.11 -18.43
C ILE A 67 -3.44 -23.22 -19.26
N ARG A 68 -3.23 -23.21 -20.58
CA ARG A 68 -3.75 -24.25 -21.49
C ARG A 68 -3.14 -25.62 -21.20
N ARG A 69 -1.85 -25.69 -20.86
CA ARG A 69 -1.19 -26.92 -20.39
C ARG A 69 -1.82 -27.48 -19.11
N LYS A 70 -2.43 -26.62 -18.28
CA LYS A 70 -3.15 -27.06 -17.07
C LYS A 70 -4.57 -27.57 -17.35
N GLY A 71 -5.02 -27.54 -18.62
CA GLY A 71 -6.34 -28.02 -19.02
C GLY A 71 -7.49 -27.19 -18.43
N LEU A 72 -7.26 -25.90 -18.13
CA LEU A 72 -8.29 -25.03 -17.55
C LEU A 72 -9.28 -24.51 -18.60
N PHE A 73 -8.84 -24.41 -19.85
CA PHE A 73 -9.70 -23.93 -20.93
C PHE A 73 -10.56 -25.07 -21.48
N ASP A 74 -11.85 -24.80 -21.64
CA ASP A 74 -12.80 -25.69 -22.33
C ASP A 74 -12.85 -25.38 -23.84
N SER A 75 -12.45 -24.17 -24.23
CA SER A 75 -12.44 -23.70 -25.61
C SER A 75 -11.19 -24.08 -26.41
N CYS A 76 -10.16 -24.59 -25.74
CA CYS A 76 -8.88 -24.90 -26.38
C CYS A 76 -8.33 -26.21 -25.86
N ASP A 77 -7.79 -27.02 -26.76
CA ASP A 77 -7.20 -28.30 -26.41
C ASP A 77 -5.94 -28.13 -25.54
N PRO A 78 -5.59 -29.14 -24.73
CA PRO A 78 -4.38 -29.11 -23.90
C PRO A 78 -3.16 -28.85 -24.78
N TYR A 79 -2.34 -27.89 -24.37
CA TYR A 79 -1.22 -27.39 -25.17
C TYR A 79 -0.13 -28.44 -25.38
N ASP A 80 0.20 -28.70 -26.65
CA ASP A 80 1.37 -29.47 -27.09
C ASP A 80 2.40 -28.54 -27.78
N GLU A 81 3.69 -28.83 -27.67
CA GLU A 81 4.79 -27.96 -28.15
C GLU A 81 4.77 -27.72 -29.68
N ALA A 82 3.98 -28.48 -30.45
CA ALA A 82 3.77 -28.28 -31.88
C ALA A 82 2.86 -27.09 -32.21
N ASP A 83 2.06 -26.61 -31.25
CA ASP A 83 1.06 -25.56 -31.50
C ASP A 83 1.69 -24.16 -31.68
N ASP A 84 2.87 -23.91 -31.10
CA ASP A 84 3.61 -22.64 -31.25
C ASP A 84 4.13 -22.41 -32.68
N GLU A 85 4.36 -23.48 -33.44
CA GLU A 85 4.80 -23.41 -34.84
C GLU A 85 3.63 -23.13 -35.80
N GLU A 86 2.41 -23.58 -35.48
CA GLU A 86 1.22 -23.29 -36.30
C GLU A 86 0.78 -21.82 -36.17
N ASP A 87 0.82 -21.24 -34.96
CA ASP A 87 0.44 -19.83 -34.74
C ASP A 87 1.41 -18.84 -35.42
N ASN A 88 2.69 -19.19 -35.56
CA ASN A 88 3.70 -18.35 -36.24
C ASN A 88 3.67 -18.44 -37.77
N ASN A 89 3.19 -19.55 -38.35
CA ASN A 89 3.11 -19.74 -39.81
C ASN A 89 1.81 -19.20 -40.43
N ASN A 90 0.79 -18.91 -39.61
CA ASN A 90 -0.51 -18.41 -40.05
C ASN A 90 -0.68 -16.87 -39.92
N ASN A 91 0.40 -16.13 -39.66
CA ASN A 91 0.43 -14.66 -39.57
C ASN A 91 1.48 -14.07 -40.53
#